data_AF-A2DTN2-F1
#
_entry.id   AF-A2DTN2-F1
#
_cell.length_a   1.000
_cell.length_b   1.000
_cell.length_c   1.000
_cell.angle_alpha   90.00
_cell.angle_beta   90.00
_cell.angle_gamma   90.00
#
_symmetry.space_group_name_H-M   'P 1'
#
loop_
_entity.id
_entity.type
_entity.pdbx_description
1 polymer ?
#
loop_
_entity_poly.entity_id
_entity_poly.type
_entity_poly.pdbx_seq_one_letter_code
_entity_poly.pdbx_strand_id
1 'polypeptide(L)'
;MSCERYTFTPLKVKDAGVVTLAEHVSDLDITVDCFECLKSPPATQMPQITVSRSQKNVIRGLHCSPHHKLVQCPTGKAFDVVVDLRPDSPTFLQWDGHWIDRTHHMFIPPFCAHGFFASEDDTAILYLQGGCFAPELDFSLNYLDKTVNVDWPKPIDADDYVISPKDRGNPMLDEAMIEKLRERTRNPLIGRQIAPYADFAVVAPSKDIALPLFESFEEKQLKVHLCCGNGIYRDTFETEMVALRPKYGVIMAVDTSKEIDETIVSVLNIMAACFARELPLVVLFDALKFNGLEQLKDIFQKECGKFAYFVTCDGKPTKDLGAKIAQAAIDGKVGFYEYTAGELKQL
;
A
#
# COMPACT_ATOMS: atom_id res chain seq x y z
N MET A 1 29.84 22.40 -13.07
CA MET A 1 29.45 22.64 -11.67
C MET A 1 28.05 22.07 -11.54
N SER A 2 27.87 20.97 -10.81
CA SER A 2 26.54 20.39 -10.58
C SER A 2 25.73 21.39 -9.76
N CYS A 3 24.72 22.00 -10.38
CA CYS A 3 23.75 22.83 -9.67
C CYS A 3 22.85 21.86 -8.92
N GLU A 4 23.14 21.60 -7.64
CA GLU A 4 22.24 20.84 -6.78
C GLU A 4 20.92 21.59 -6.72
N ARG A 5 19.88 20.98 -7.29
CA ARG A 5 18.53 21.57 -7.41
C ARG A 5 17.75 21.52 -6.10
N TYR A 6 18.28 20.82 -5.09
CA TYR A 6 17.77 20.81 -3.73
C TYR A 6 18.88 20.47 -2.73
N THR A 7 18.65 20.76 -1.45
CA THR A 7 19.45 20.28 -0.33
C THR A 7 18.59 19.53 0.67
N PHE A 8 19.19 18.60 1.42
CA PHE A 8 18.54 17.90 2.53
C PHE A 8 19.26 18.22 3.84
N THR A 9 18.57 18.86 4.77
CA THR A 9 19.09 19.21 6.09
C THR A 9 18.48 18.29 7.14
N PRO A 10 19.26 17.39 7.78
CA PRO A 10 18.74 16.51 8.81
C PRO A 10 18.16 17.28 10.01
N LEU A 11 17.08 16.76 10.57
CA LEU A 11 16.50 17.23 11.83
C LEU A 11 17.01 16.41 13.03
N LYS A 12 16.69 16.82 14.25
CA LYS A 12 17.01 16.07 15.47
C LYS A 12 16.41 14.66 15.47
N VAL A 13 15.19 14.51 14.93
CA VAL A 13 14.55 13.21 14.76
C VAL A 13 15.31 12.42 13.69
N LYS A 14 15.81 11.24 14.07
CA LYS A 14 16.59 10.38 13.18
C LYS A 14 15.84 10.11 11.87
N ASP A 15 16.55 10.23 10.75
CA ASP A 15 16.07 10.03 9.37
C ASP A 15 15.08 11.09 8.85
N ALA A 16 14.64 12.03 9.69
CA ALA A 16 13.82 13.17 9.27
C ALA A 16 14.70 14.32 8.77
N GLY A 17 14.15 15.18 7.92
CA GLY A 17 14.89 16.31 7.39
C GLY A 17 14.05 17.31 6.63
N VAL A 18 14.62 18.48 6.43
CA VAL A 18 14.07 19.55 5.59
C VAL A 18 14.66 19.43 4.19
N VAL A 19 13.80 19.37 3.19
CA VAL A 19 14.16 19.46 1.79
C VAL A 19 14.00 20.93 1.38
N THR A 20 15.10 21.58 1.01
CA THR A 20 15.07 22.94 0.47
C THR A 20 15.27 22.88 -1.04
N LEU A 21 14.27 23.33 -1.80
CA LEU A 21 14.30 23.33 -3.26
C LEU A 21 14.84 24.67 -3.80
N ALA A 22 15.57 24.61 -4.90
CA ALA A 22 16.00 25.80 -5.62
C ALA A 22 14.83 26.43 -6.39
N GLU A 23 14.70 27.75 -6.30
CA GLU A 23 13.76 28.51 -7.13
C GLU A 23 14.38 28.87 -8.48
N HIS A 24 13.59 28.73 -9.53
CA HIS A 24 13.88 29.31 -10.83
C HIS A 24 12.99 30.53 -11.02
N VAL A 25 13.60 31.72 -10.94
CA VAL A 25 12.88 33.00 -11.03
C VAL A 25 13.07 33.59 -12.42
N SER A 26 11.97 34.01 -13.04
CA SER A 26 11.93 34.78 -14.29
C SER A 26 11.19 36.10 -14.07
N ASP A 27 11.13 36.96 -15.10
CA ASP A 27 10.36 38.21 -15.06
C ASP A 27 8.83 37.96 -15.00
N LEU A 28 8.37 36.74 -15.30
CA LEU A 28 6.96 36.38 -15.39
C LEU A 28 6.48 35.51 -14.23
N ASP A 29 7.36 34.67 -13.68
CA ASP A 29 6.99 33.63 -12.73
C ASP A 29 8.15 33.12 -11.87
N ILE A 30 7.79 32.29 -10.90
CA ILE A 30 8.70 31.49 -10.08
C ILE A 30 8.30 30.03 -10.26
N THR A 31 9.26 29.17 -10.60
CA THR A 31 9.07 27.72 -10.74
C THR A 31 9.93 26.97 -9.74
N VAL A 32 9.37 25.91 -9.16
CA VAL A 32 10.07 24.98 -8.25
C VAL A 32 9.78 23.54 -8.68
N ASP A 33 10.81 22.73 -8.91
CA ASP A 33 10.66 21.31 -9.25
C ASP A 33 10.49 20.47 -7.98
N CYS A 34 9.23 20.25 -7.60
CA CYS A 34 8.84 19.58 -6.36
C CYS A 34 9.26 18.10 -6.29
N PHE A 35 9.53 17.45 -7.44
CA PHE A 35 9.83 16.01 -7.51
C PHE A 35 11.33 15.72 -7.64
N GLU A 36 12.16 16.74 -7.83
CA GLU A 36 13.61 16.58 -7.93
C GLU A 36 14.20 15.88 -6.69
N CYS A 37 13.65 16.14 -5.51
CA CYS A 37 14.06 15.50 -4.26
C CYS A 37 13.74 13.99 -4.18
N LEU A 38 12.83 13.47 -5.01
CA LEU A 38 12.49 12.04 -5.08
C LEU A 38 13.43 11.24 -6.00
N LYS A 39 14.32 11.91 -6.74
CA LYS A 39 15.31 11.25 -7.61
C LYS A 39 16.46 10.62 -6.83
N SER A 40 16.53 10.85 -5.52
CA SER A 40 17.49 10.19 -4.62
C SER A 40 16.75 9.68 -3.38
N PRO A 41 17.16 8.51 -2.82
CA PRO A 41 16.55 7.97 -1.60
C PRO A 41 16.54 9.01 -0.47
N PRO A 42 15.57 8.94 0.46
CA PRO A 42 14.91 7.70 0.91
C PRO A 42 13.58 7.30 0.26
N ALA A 43 13.00 8.05 -0.69
CA ALA A 43 11.65 7.78 -1.20
C ALA A 43 11.52 7.89 -2.72
N THR A 44 11.14 6.79 -3.39
CA THR A 44 10.99 6.72 -4.86
C THR A 44 9.57 6.44 -5.34
N GLN A 45 8.63 6.13 -4.44
CA GLN A 45 7.24 5.79 -4.77
C GLN A 45 6.25 6.51 -3.86
N MET A 46 5.26 7.18 -4.45
CA MET A 46 4.22 7.94 -3.76
C MET A 46 2.83 7.49 -4.24
N PRO A 47 2.35 6.28 -3.87
CA PRO A 47 1.08 5.73 -4.35
C PRO A 47 -0.16 6.51 -3.90
N GLN A 48 -0.03 7.38 -2.88
CA GLN A 48 -1.11 8.26 -2.45
C GLN A 48 -0.62 9.69 -2.32
N ILE A 49 -1.45 10.60 -2.85
CA ILE A 49 -1.32 12.04 -2.66
C ILE A 49 -2.59 12.54 -1.98
N THR A 50 -2.45 13.40 -0.98
CA THR A 50 -3.58 14.03 -0.29
C THR A 50 -3.33 15.52 -0.17
N VAL A 51 -4.38 16.33 -0.33
CA VAL A 51 -4.30 17.78 -0.18
C VAL A 51 -5.24 18.22 0.94
N SER A 52 -4.79 19.18 1.73
CA SER A 52 -5.61 19.88 2.71
C SER A 52 -5.42 21.37 2.58
N ARG A 53 -6.47 22.15 2.90
CA ARG A 53 -6.40 23.61 3.02
C ARG A 53 -6.90 24.00 4.41
N SER A 54 -6.19 24.90 5.07
CA SER A 54 -6.47 25.30 6.45
C SER A 54 -6.53 26.82 6.58
N GLN A 55 -7.34 27.28 7.53
CA GLN A 55 -7.35 28.68 7.95
C GLN A 55 -6.18 28.95 8.89
N LYS A 56 -5.88 30.23 9.12
CA LYS A 56 -4.91 30.66 10.13
C LYS A 56 -5.25 30.07 11.50
N ASN A 57 -4.21 29.77 12.27
CA ASN A 57 -4.26 29.17 13.60
C ASN A 57 -4.72 27.71 13.68
N VAL A 58 -4.92 27.03 12.54
CA VAL A 58 -5.26 25.61 12.54
C VAL A 58 -4.07 24.75 12.94
N ILE A 59 -4.27 23.84 13.90
CA ILE A 59 -3.38 22.70 14.13
C ILE A 59 -4.04 21.43 13.60
N ARG A 60 -3.29 20.62 12.86
CA ARG A 60 -3.66 19.24 12.51
C ARG A 60 -2.58 18.28 12.95
N GLY A 61 -2.98 17.11 13.45
CA GLY A 61 -2.07 16.09 13.96
C GLY A 61 -2.19 15.90 15.48
N LEU A 62 -1.31 15.09 16.08
CA LEU A 62 -0.19 14.40 15.45
C LEU A 62 -0.62 13.04 14.89
N HIS A 63 -0.30 12.72 13.62
CA HIS A 63 -0.69 11.48 12.95
C HIS A 63 0.53 10.69 12.50
N CYS A 64 0.62 9.42 12.90
CA CYS A 64 1.69 8.50 12.59
C CYS A 64 1.15 7.37 11.72
N SER A 65 1.88 6.99 10.68
CA SER A 65 1.54 5.88 9.78
C SER A 65 2.79 5.01 9.54
N PRO A 66 2.64 3.76 9.07
CA PRO A 66 3.79 2.91 8.72
C PRO A 66 4.51 3.38 7.44
N HIS A 67 4.13 4.50 6.86
CA HIS A 67 4.64 5.01 5.60
C HIS A 67 5.34 6.36 5.80
N HIS A 68 6.38 6.61 5.03
CA HIS A 68 7.01 7.92 5.00
C HIS A 68 6.09 8.94 4.34
N LYS A 69 6.31 10.22 4.63
CA LYS A 69 5.62 11.36 4.02
C LYS A 69 6.63 12.39 3.54
N LEU A 70 6.44 12.93 2.34
CA LEU A 70 7.01 14.21 1.95
C LEU A 70 5.88 15.24 2.02
N VAL A 71 6.04 16.22 2.90
CA VAL A 71 5.04 17.24 3.22
C VAL A 71 5.47 18.57 2.59
N GLN A 72 4.61 19.12 1.73
CA GLN A 72 4.87 20.35 0.98
C GLN A 72 3.80 21.40 1.29
N CYS A 73 4.17 22.68 1.25
CA CYS A 73 3.26 23.80 1.50
C CYS A 73 3.22 24.75 0.30
N PRO A 74 2.55 24.38 -0.82
CA PRO A 74 2.55 25.18 -2.05
C PRO A 74 1.94 26.58 -1.89
N THR A 75 1.02 26.77 -0.94
CA THR A 75 0.42 28.08 -0.64
C THR A 75 0.34 28.31 0.86
N GLY A 76 0.54 29.57 1.28
CA GLY A 76 0.60 29.95 2.69
C GLY A 76 1.89 29.50 3.37
N LYS A 77 1.83 29.35 4.69
CA LYS A 77 2.98 28.99 5.52
C LYS A 77 2.55 28.17 6.73
N ALA A 78 3.30 27.13 7.04
CA ALA A 78 3.02 26.27 8.18
C ALA A 78 4.29 26.00 9.00
N PHE A 79 4.13 25.85 10.32
CA PHE A 79 5.15 25.23 11.16
C PHE A 79 4.86 23.74 11.23
N ASP A 80 5.68 22.95 10.55
CA ASP A 80 5.53 21.51 10.43
C ASP A 80 6.36 20.81 11.52
N VAL A 81 5.81 19.76 12.11
CA VAL A 81 6.41 19.03 13.24
C VAL A 81 6.49 17.54 12.92
N VAL A 82 7.64 16.96 13.27
CA VAL A 82 7.87 15.51 13.31
C VAL A 82 8.16 15.07 14.73
N VAL A 83 7.57 13.95 15.14
CA VAL A 83 7.79 13.30 16.43
C VAL A 83 8.20 11.85 16.21
N ASP A 84 9.29 11.42 16.83
CA ASP A 84 9.75 10.02 16.72
C ASP A 84 8.93 9.10 17.64
N LEU A 85 8.06 8.26 17.06
CA LEU A 85 7.29 7.27 17.81
C LEU A 85 7.84 5.85 17.68
N ARG A 86 9.08 5.68 17.21
CA ARG A 86 9.74 4.37 17.07
C ARG A 86 10.41 3.98 18.40
N PRO A 87 9.92 2.99 19.15
CA PRO A 87 10.43 2.73 20.51
C PRO A 87 11.88 2.28 20.58
N ASP A 88 12.40 1.68 19.51
CA ASP A 88 13.79 1.23 19.39
C ASP A 88 14.70 2.32 18.77
N SER A 89 14.19 3.53 18.49
CA SER A 89 14.97 4.64 17.93
C SER A 89 15.79 5.36 19.00
N PRO A 90 17.03 5.79 18.70
CA PRO A 90 17.83 6.62 19.62
C PRO A 90 17.20 8.00 19.89
N THR A 91 16.27 8.44 19.04
CA THR A 91 15.56 9.72 19.17
C THR A 91 14.10 9.54 19.58
N PHE A 92 13.71 8.37 20.12
CA PHE A 92 12.36 8.10 20.57
C PHE A 92 11.80 9.20 21.49
N LEU A 93 10.58 9.64 21.21
CA LEU A 93 9.85 10.74 21.86
C LEU A 93 10.45 12.13 21.70
N GLN A 94 11.55 12.26 20.95
CA GLN A 94 12.02 13.57 20.51
C GLN A 94 11.16 14.08 19.36
N TRP A 95 11.08 15.40 19.27
CA TRP A 95 10.45 16.09 18.17
C TRP A 95 11.38 17.16 17.59
N ASP A 96 11.11 17.54 16.35
CA ASP A 96 11.69 18.74 15.75
C ASP A 96 10.66 19.39 14.84
N GLY A 97 10.87 20.66 14.50
CA GLY A 97 9.94 21.39 13.65
C GLY A 97 10.62 22.42 12.77
N HIS A 98 9.99 22.71 11.63
CA HIS A 98 10.49 23.67 10.67
C HIS A 98 9.35 24.46 10.04
N TRP A 99 9.61 25.72 9.71
CA TRP A 99 8.66 26.49 8.90
C TRP A 99 8.77 26.03 7.46
N ILE A 100 7.67 25.50 6.93
CA ILE A 100 7.54 25.06 5.55
C ILE A 100 6.73 26.06 4.73
N ASP A 101 7.09 26.15 3.46
CA ASP A 101 6.47 26.99 2.45
C ASP A 101 6.66 26.31 1.08
N ARG A 102 6.59 27.09 0.00
CA ARG A 102 6.73 26.57 -1.36
C ARG A 102 8.12 25.97 -1.64
N THR A 103 9.18 26.38 -0.93
CA THR A 103 10.56 25.92 -1.14
C THR A 103 11.09 25.03 -0.03
N HIS A 104 10.52 25.09 1.17
CA HIS A 104 10.92 24.27 2.31
C HIS A 104 9.88 23.20 2.55
N HIS A 105 10.25 21.94 2.36
CA HIS A 105 9.38 20.77 2.56
C HIS A 105 9.95 19.91 3.68
N MET A 106 9.12 19.06 4.29
CA MET A 106 9.58 18.18 5.38
C MET A 106 9.42 16.71 5.00
N PHE A 107 10.48 15.94 5.19
CA PHE A 107 10.46 14.49 5.06
C PHE A 107 10.22 13.86 6.43
N ILE A 108 9.16 13.06 6.52
CA ILE A 108 8.74 12.33 7.71
C ILE A 108 9.03 10.85 7.50
N PRO A 109 9.88 10.23 8.32
CA PRO A 109 10.13 8.79 8.25
C PRO A 109 8.90 7.95 8.61
N PRO A 110 8.85 6.67 8.21
CA PRO A 110 7.86 5.72 8.70
C PRO A 110 7.84 5.68 10.23
N PHE A 111 6.65 5.54 10.81
CA PHE A 111 6.43 5.48 12.25
C PHE A 111 6.84 6.74 13.04
N CYS A 112 7.10 7.86 12.37
CA CYS A 112 7.11 9.17 13.01
C CYS A 112 5.73 9.82 12.91
N ALA A 113 5.27 10.48 13.97
CA ALA A 113 4.05 11.27 13.92
C ALA A 113 4.33 12.62 13.27
N HIS A 114 3.35 13.11 12.51
CA HIS A 114 3.41 14.38 11.79
C HIS A 114 2.24 15.26 12.19
N GLY A 115 2.48 16.57 12.29
CA GLY A 115 1.42 17.57 12.39
C GLY A 115 1.94 18.94 11.99
N PHE A 116 1.05 19.93 11.88
CA PHE A 116 1.44 21.28 11.52
C PHE A 116 0.53 22.35 12.13
N PHE A 117 1.05 23.56 12.26
CA PHE A 117 0.33 24.79 12.59
C PHE A 117 0.32 25.73 11.38
N ALA A 118 -0.86 26.10 10.88
CA ALA A 118 -0.99 27.09 9.79
C ALA A 118 -0.91 28.52 10.33
N SER A 119 0.07 29.30 9.90
CA SER A 119 0.21 30.70 10.30
C SER A 119 -0.58 31.68 9.43
N GLU A 120 -1.11 31.22 8.30
CA GLU A 120 -1.80 32.04 7.30
C GLU A 120 -3.10 31.37 6.86
N ASP A 121 -4.05 32.18 6.39
CA ASP A 121 -5.24 31.67 5.72
C ASP A 121 -4.87 31.01 4.38
N ASP A 122 -5.71 30.08 3.94
CA ASP A 122 -5.50 29.32 2.71
C ASP A 122 -4.14 28.59 2.63
N THR A 123 -3.58 28.24 3.79
CA THR A 123 -2.40 27.39 3.89
C THR A 123 -2.75 26.00 3.39
N ALA A 124 -2.14 25.59 2.27
CA ALA A 124 -2.37 24.29 1.66
C ALA A 124 -1.21 23.35 1.91
N ILE A 125 -1.50 22.14 2.39
CA ILE A 125 -0.51 21.10 2.62
C ILE A 125 -0.76 19.95 1.65
N LEU A 126 0.27 19.58 0.92
CA LEU A 126 0.31 18.41 0.03
C LEU A 126 1.12 17.31 0.72
N TYR A 127 0.51 16.14 0.87
CA TYR A 127 1.12 14.95 1.43
C TYR A 127 1.40 13.97 0.30
N LEU A 128 2.67 13.73 0.00
CA LEU A 128 3.08 12.61 -0.84
C LEU A 128 3.48 11.46 0.09
N GLN A 129 2.78 10.34 -0.01
CA GLN A 129 2.89 9.26 0.97
C GLN A 129 3.39 7.97 0.32
N GLY A 130 4.31 7.29 1.00
CA GLY A 130 4.89 6.01 0.58
C GLY A 130 3.94 4.80 0.63
N GLY A 131 2.66 5.01 0.91
CA GLY A 131 1.63 3.98 0.99
C GLY A 131 0.23 4.59 1.10
N CYS A 132 -0.79 3.74 0.95
CA CYS A 132 -2.19 4.18 1.03
C CYS A 132 -2.66 4.30 2.48
N PHE A 133 -3.57 5.24 2.73
CA PHE A 133 -4.22 5.44 4.01
C PHE A 133 -4.95 4.17 4.48
N ALA A 134 -4.71 3.80 5.73
CA ALA A 134 -5.24 2.62 6.37
C ALA A 134 -5.50 2.93 7.85
N PRO A 135 -6.74 3.24 8.26
CA PRO A 135 -7.03 3.71 9.61
C PRO A 135 -6.64 2.72 10.71
N GLU A 136 -6.60 1.42 10.42
CA GLU A 136 -6.18 0.35 11.31
C GLU A 136 -4.64 0.26 11.51
N LEU A 137 -3.88 0.95 10.66
CA LEU A 137 -2.43 1.02 10.72
C LEU A 137 -1.90 2.33 11.29
N ASP A 138 -2.73 3.36 11.27
CA ASP A 138 -2.38 4.68 11.73
C ASP A 138 -2.53 4.83 13.25
N PHE A 139 -1.63 5.60 13.84
CA PHE A 139 -1.70 6.05 15.21
C PHE A 139 -1.97 7.55 15.21
N SER A 140 -2.66 8.01 16.25
CA SER A 140 -2.87 9.44 16.46
C SER A 140 -2.47 9.78 17.89
N LEU A 141 -1.77 10.89 18.04
CA LEU A 141 -1.29 11.42 19.30
C LEU A 141 -1.85 12.82 19.50
N ASN A 142 -2.24 13.14 20.73
CA ASN A 142 -2.72 14.46 21.06
C ASN A 142 -1.64 15.52 20.84
N TYR A 143 -1.99 16.66 20.25
CA TYR A 143 -1.04 17.77 20.04
C TYR A 143 -0.55 18.40 21.35
N LEU A 144 -1.28 18.21 22.47
CA LEU A 144 -0.90 18.61 23.83
C LEU A 144 -0.27 17.47 24.65
N ASP A 145 0.22 16.41 24.00
CA ASP A 145 0.87 15.33 24.72
C ASP A 145 2.05 15.86 25.56
N LYS A 146 1.98 15.62 26.87
CA LYS A 146 2.95 16.16 27.84
C LYS A 146 4.28 15.42 27.84
N THR A 147 4.33 14.23 27.25
CA THR A 147 5.55 13.43 27.19
C THR A 147 6.45 13.95 26.08
N VAL A 148 5.88 14.16 24.89
CA VAL A 148 6.61 14.75 23.76
C VAL A 148 6.75 16.26 23.93
N ASN A 149 5.71 16.92 24.42
CA ASN A 149 5.67 18.34 24.74
C ASN A 149 6.18 19.23 23.58
N VAL A 150 5.49 19.14 22.44
CA VAL A 150 5.79 19.96 21.26
C VAL A 150 5.59 21.44 21.59
N ASP A 151 6.60 22.26 21.28
CA ASP A 151 6.55 23.72 21.44
C ASP A 151 5.94 24.36 20.19
N TRP A 152 4.61 24.34 20.13
CA TRP A 152 3.87 24.95 19.03
C TRP A 152 3.98 26.48 19.05
N PRO A 153 4.09 27.14 17.88
CA PRO A 153 4.00 28.60 17.80
C PRO A 153 2.70 29.10 18.44
N LYS A 154 2.73 30.26 19.10
CA LYS A 154 1.52 30.83 19.71
C LYS A 154 0.47 31.19 18.64
N PRO A 155 -0.84 31.09 18.95
CA PRO A 155 -1.88 31.59 18.06
C PRO A 155 -1.65 33.06 17.68
N ILE A 156 -1.95 33.40 16.43
CA ILE A 156 -1.75 34.71 15.83
C ILE A 156 -3.10 35.46 15.84
N ASP A 157 -3.15 36.61 16.53
CA ASP A 157 -4.37 37.42 16.68
C ASP A 157 -5.58 36.65 17.25
N ALA A 158 -5.32 35.62 18.07
CA ALA A 158 -6.34 34.77 18.67
C ALA A 158 -5.92 34.30 20.06
N ASP A 159 -6.89 33.91 20.88
CA ASP A 159 -6.65 33.38 22.23
C ASP A 159 -6.27 31.90 22.24
N ASP A 160 -6.66 31.14 21.20
CA ASP A 160 -6.47 29.69 21.13
C ASP A 160 -6.31 29.20 19.68
N TYR A 161 -5.83 27.97 19.53
CA TYR A 161 -5.72 27.25 18.27
C TYR A 161 -7.07 26.78 17.74
N VAL A 162 -7.18 26.65 16.42
CA VAL A 162 -8.32 26.03 15.75
C VAL A 162 -8.01 24.55 15.52
N ILE A 163 -8.70 23.65 16.22
CA ILE A 163 -8.42 22.21 16.17
C ILE A 163 -9.72 21.44 15.92
N SER A 164 -9.63 20.40 15.10
CA SER A 164 -10.78 19.54 14.82
C SER A 164 -11.23 18.78 16.08
N PRO A 165 -12.52 18.45 16.23
CA PRO A 165 -12.97 17.60 17.33
C PRO A 165 -12.26 16.24 17.38
N LYS A 166 -11.92 15.69 16.20
CA LYS A 166 -11.15 14.45 16.07
C LYS A 166 -9.77 14.60 16.71
N ASP A 167 -8.99 15.61 16.31
CA ASP A 167 -7.62 15.78 16.80
C ASP A 167 -7.57 16.19 18.27
N ARG A 168 -8.55 16.99 18.72
CA ARG A 168 -8.70 17.34 20.14
C ARG A 168 -8.95 16.11 21.01
N GLY A 169 -9.63 15.10 20.46
CA GLY A 169 -9.92 13.82 21.11
C GLY A 169 -8.86 12.74 20.94
N ASN A 170 -7.73 13.01 20.27
CA ASN A 170 -6.66 12.03 20.13
C ASN A 170 -6.11 11.63 21.51
N PRO A 171 -5.72 10.36 21.69
CA PRO A 171 -5.18 9.88 22.96
C PRO A 171 -3.83 10.53 23.28
N MET A 172 -3.55 10.68 24.58
CA MET A 172 -2.20 10.94 25.07
C MET A 172 -1.36 9.66 24.91
N LEU A 173 -0.04 9.82 24.89
CA LEU A 173 0.87 8.69 24.90
C LEU A 173 0.74 7.94 26.24
N ASP A 174 0.55 6.63 26.14
CA ASP A 174 0.55 5.72 27.27
C ASP A 174 1.34 4.45 26.96
N GLU A 175 1.59 3.63 27.97
CA GLU A 175 2.39 2.40 27.82
C GLU A 175 1.75 1.41 26.83
N ALA A 176 0.42 1.38 26.75
CA ALA A 176 -0.30 0.50 25.84
C ALA A 176 -0.10 0.92 24.38
N MET A 177 -0.06 2.22 24.09
CA MET A 177 0.29 2.75 22.78
C MET A 177 1.76 2.46 22.45
N ILE A 178 2.68 2.64 23.39
CA ILE A 178 4.11 2.36 23.20
C ILE A 178 4.33 0.88 22.84
N GLU A 179 3.66 -0.06 23.52
CA GLU A 179 3.79 -1.49 23.21
C GLU A 179 3.23 -1.81 21.82
N LYS A 180 2.08 -1.23 21.44
CA LYS A 180 1.54 -1.38 20.07
C LYS A 180 2.47 -0.81 19.01
N LEU A 181 3.08 0.34 19.28
CA LEU A 181 4.09 0.94 18.38
C LEU A 181 5.31 0.03 18.26
N ARG A 182 5.79 -0.55 19.37
CA ARG A 182 6.93 -1.48 19.40
C ARG A 182 6.64 -2.72 18.56
N GLU A 183 5.49 -3.35 18.78
CA GLU A 183 5.02 -4.48 17.98
C GLU A 183 4.96 -4.11 16.49
N ARG A 184 4.38 -2.95 16.17
CA ARG A 184 4.18 -2.51 14.79
C ARG A 184 5.47 -2.09 14.09
N THR A 185 6.42 -1.46 14.77
CA THR A 185 7.71 -1.09 14.17
C THR A 185 8.58 -2.33 13.91
N ARG A 186 8.49 -3.37 14.76
CA ARG A 186 9.24 -4.63 14.58
C ARG A 186 8.61 -5.56 13.55
N ASN A 187 7.28 -5.56 13.48
CA ASN A 187 6.49 -6.28 12.48
C ASN A 187 5.71 -5.27 11.66
N PRO A 188 6.39 -4.41 10.87
CA PRO A 188 5.69 -3.43 10.08
C PRO A 188 4.85 -4.19 9.08
N LEU A 189 3.55 -3.87 9.04
CA LEU A 189 2.62 -4.38 8.03
C LEU A 189 2.96 -3.74 6.68
N ILE A 190 4.18 -3.98 6.20
CA ILE A 190 4.64 -3.66 4.86
C ILE A 190 3.93 -4.68 3.96
N GLY A 191 2.88 -4.24 3.29
CA GLY A 191 2.20 -5.04 2.27
C GLY A 191 1.22 -6.10 2.77
N ARG A 192 0.90 -6.21 4.06
CA ARG A 192 -0.15 -7.14 4.55
C ARG A 192 -1.29 -6.44 5.29
N GLN A 193 -2.42 -6.43 4.59
CA GLN A 193 -3.80 -6.44 5.09
C GLN A 193 -4.34 -5.13 5.66
N ILE A 194 -4.58 -4.17 4.75
CA ILE A 194 -5.86 -3.45 4.76
C ILE A 194 -6.95 -4.48 4.49
N ALA A 195 -8.12 -4.39 5.14
CA ALA A 195 -9.22 -5.32 4.90
C ALA A 195 -9.40 -5.54 3.38
N PRO A 196 -9.21 -6.77 2.90
CA PRO A 196 -9.14 -7.02 1.47
C PRO A 196 -10.53 -6.78 0.86
N TYR A 197 -10.61 -6.06 -0.26
CA TYR A 197 -11.91 -5.82 -0.92
C TYR A 197 -12.50 -7.14 -1.44
N ALA A 198 -11.63 -8.12 -1.71
CA ALA A 198 -11.98 -9.50 -2.00
C ALA A 198 -11.07 -10.49 -1.26
N ASP A 199 -11.60 -11.63 -0.82
CA ASP A 199 -10.81 -12.78 -0.38
C ASP A 199 -10.03 -13.40 -1.54
N PHE A 200 -10.64 -13.48 -2.73
CA PHE A 200 -10.00 -13.93 -3.97
C PHE A 200 -10.35 -13.02 -5.17
N ALA A 201 -9.41 -12.87 -6.10
CA ALA A 201 -9.70 -12.40 -7.45
C ALA A 201 -9.76 -13.61 -8.40
N VAL A 202 -10.84 -13.74 -9.18
CA VAL A 202 -11.02 -14.85 -10.13
C VAL A 202 -10.85 -14.33 -11.54
N VAL A 203 -9.87 -14.85 -12.26
CA VAL A 203 -9.69 -14.66 -13.70
C VAL A 203 -10.33 -15.84 -14.42
N ALA A 204 -11.31 -15.59 -15.28
CA ALA A 204 -11.93 -16.65 -16.08
C ALA A 204 -12.36 -16.13 -17.45
N PRO A 205 -12.31 -16.98 -18.50
CA PRO A 205 -12.69 -16.57 -19.86
C PRO A 205 -14.18 -16.28 -20.01
N SER A 206 -15.03 -16.84 -19.14
CA SER A 206 -16.45 -16.57 -19.13
C SER A 206 -17.06 -16.77 -17.74
N LYS A 207 -18.25 -16.18 -17.53
CA LYS A 207 -19.03 -16.37 -16.31
C LYS A 207 -19.39 -17.83 -16.08
N ASP A 208 -19.62 -18.62 -17.13
CA ASP A 208 -20.02 -20.03 -17.01
C ASP A 208 -18.93 -20.91 -16.40
N ILE A 209 -17.66 -20.58 -16.61
CA ILE A 209 -16.52 -21.30 -16.01
C ILE A 209 -16.30 -20.82 -14.56
N ALA A 210 -16.57 -19.55 -14.28
CA ALA A 210 -16.43 -18.99 -12.94
C ALA A 210 -17.58 -19.38 -11.99
N LEU A 211 -18.81 -19.51 -12.48
CA LEU A 211 -20.01 -19.65 -11.66
C LEU A 211 -19.94 -20.79 -10.62
N PRO A 212 -19.49 -22.02 -10.96
CA PRO A 212 -19.38 -23.10 -9.97
C PRO A 212 -18.38 -22.79 -8.85
N LEU A 213 -17.32 -22.03 -9.15
CA LEU A 213 -16.36 -21.58 -8.13
C LEU A 213 -17.01 -20.56 -7.19
N PHE A 214 -17.77 -19.60 -7.76
CA PHE A 214 -18.47 -18.55 -7.00
C PHE A 214 -19.48 -19.13 -6.02
N GLU A 215 -20.27 -20.12 -6.44
CA GLU A 215 -21.23 -20.80 -5.55
C GLU A 215 -20.53 -21.42 -4.33
N SER A 216 -19.33 -21.99 -4.51
CA SER A 216 -18.56 -22.53 -3.38
C SER A 216 -18.01 -21.43 -2.47
N PHE A 217 -17.58 -20.31 -3.03
CA PHE A 217 -17.01 -19.22 -2.26
C PHE A 217 -18.10 -18.50 -1.44
N GLU A 218 -19.30 -18.34 -2.00
CA GLU A 218 -20.45 -17.76 -1.32
C GLU A 218 -20.87 -18.58 -0.08
N GLU A 219 -20.92 -19.90 -0.17
CA GLU A 219 -21.20 -20.78 0.98
C GLU A 219 -20.17 -20.65 2.10
N LYS A 220 -18.91 -20.37 1.74
CA LYS A 220 -17.82 -20.11 2.69
C LYS A 220 -17.76 -18.65 3.16
N GLN A 221 -18.70 -17.81 2.73
CA GLN A 221 -18.74 -16.37 3.02
C GLN A 221 -17.47 -15.62 2.55
N LEU A 222 -16.83 -16.12 1.48
CA LEU A 222 -15.66 -15.50 0.87
C LEU A 222 -16.11 -14.43 -0.14
N LYS A 223 -15.57 -13.23 -0.03
CA LYS A 223 -15.78 -12.14 -1.00
C LYS A 223 -14.93 -12.40 -2.23
N VAL A 224 -15.55 -12.42 -3.41
CA VAL A 224 -14.82 -12.73 -4.64
C VAL A 224 -15.12 -11.71 -5.71
N HIS A 225 -14.09 -11.31 -6.46
CA HIS A 225 -14.22 -10.42 -7.59
C HIS A 225 -13.90 -11.14 -8.89
N LEU A 226 -14.77 -11.01 -9.90
CA LEU A 226 -14.58 -11.61 -11.21
C LEU A 226 -13.88 -10.64 -12.16
N CYS A 227 -12.65 -10.94 -12.54
CA CYS A 227 -11.90 -10.26 -13.59
C CYS A 227 -12.23 -10.94 -14.94
N CYS A 228 -13.31 -10.48 -15.60
CA CYS A 228 -13.69 -10.95 -16.94
C CYS A 228 -13.17 -9.99 -18.02
N GLY A 229 -12.47 -10.51 -19.04
CA GLY A 229 -12.10 -9.71 -20.20
C GLY A 229 -11.42 -10.51 -21.30
N ASN A 230 -11.68 -10.14 -22.56
CA ASN A 230 -10.96 -10.65 -23.72
C ASN A 230 -9.55 -10.06 -23.72
N GLY A 231 -8.58 -10.82 -23.20
CA GLY A 231 -7.19 -10.37 -23.08
C GLY A 231 -7.00 -9.53 -21.83
N ILE A 232 -6.74 -10.20 -20.70
CA ILE A 232 -6.28 -9.52 -19.51
C ILE A 232 -4.83 -9.09 -19.77
N TYR A 233 -4.65 -7.83 -20.15
CA TYR A 233 -3.35 -7.22 -20.27
C TYR A 233 -2.74 -7.06 -18.87
N ARG A 234 -1.43 -7.34 -18.77
CA ARG A 234 -0.67 -7.28 -17.52
C ARG A 234 -0.92 -5.99 -16.74
N ASP A 235 -0.78 -4.83 -17.39
CA ASP A 235 -0.88 -3.53 -16.73
C ASP A 235 -2.29 -3.23 -16.16
N THR A 236 -3.33 -3.65 -16.89
CA THR A 236 -4.72 -3.51 -16.45
C THR A 236 -4.99 -4.40 -15.24
N PHE A 237 -4.55 -5.66 -15.30
CA PHE A 237 -4.67 -6.60 -14.19
C PHE A 237 -3.90 -6.14 -12.96
N GLU A 238 -2.69 -5.65 -13.17
CA GLU A 238 -1.84 -5.09 -12.13
C GLU A 238 -2.53 -3.93 -11.39
N THR A 239 -3.26 -3.08 -12.11
CA THR A 239 -4.06 -2.00 -11.54
C THR A 239 -5.26 -2.53 -10.75
N GLU A 240 -5.97 -3.53 -11.29
CA GLU A 240 -7.08 -4.19 -10.58
C GLU A 240 -6.61 -4.86 -9.28
N MET A 241 -5.44 -5.51 -9.26
CA MET A 241 -4.92 -6.14 -8.05
C MET A 241 -4.57 -5.13 -6.95
N VAL A 242 -4.14 -3.92 -7.33
CA VAL A 242 -3.91 -2.81 -6.39
C VAL A 242 -5.22 -2.35 -5.75
N ALA A 243 -6.32 -2.34 -6.52
CA ALA A 243 -7.64 -1.97 -6.03
C ALA A 243 -8.27 -3.09 -5.18
N LEU A 244 -8.24 -4.34 -5.66
CA LEU A 244 -8.94 -5.47 -5.04
C LEU A 244 -8.22 -6.04 -3.82
N ARG A 245 -6.88 -6.04 -3.84
CA ARG A 245 -6.02 -6.52 -2.75
C ARG A 245 -6.46 -7.90 -2.24
N PRO A 246 -6.49 -8.94 -3.10
CA PRO A 246 -7.08 -10.21 -2.71
C PRO A 246 -6.36 -10.85 -1.53
N LYS A 247 -7.11 -11.26 -0.49
CA LYS A 247 -6.56 -11.77 0.77
C LYS A 247 -5.71 -13.04 0.59
N TYR A 248 -6.27 -13.99 -0.14
CA TYR A 248 -5.74 -15.34 -0.31
C TYR A 248 -5.15 -15.54 -1.71
N GLY A 249 -5.25 -14.52 -2.57
CA GLY A 249 -4.61 -14.48 -3.87
C GLY A 249 -5.57 -14.54 -5.06
N VAL A 250 -5.04 -14.99 -6.19
CA VAL A 250 -5.71 -15.02 -7.48
C VAL A 250 -6.02 -16.45 -7.87
N ILE A 251 -7.19 -16.70 -8.43
CA ILE A 251 -7.58 -17.97 -9.04
C ILE A 251 -7.81 -17.74 -10.52
N MET A 252 -6.99 -18.34 -11.37
CA MET A 252 -7.08 -18.27 -12.83
C MET A 252 -7.64 -19.57 -13.38
N ALA A 253 -8.86 -19.53 -13.93
CA ALA A 253 -9.38 -20.59 -14.77
C ALA A 253 -8.93 -20.35 -16.22
N VAL A 254 -8.16 -21.30 -16.75
CA VAL A 254 -7.53 -21.16 -18.07
C VAL A 254 -8.51 -21.57 -19.17
N ASP A 255 -8.54 -20.78 -20.25
CA ASP A 255 -9.21 -21.16 -21.48
C ASP A 255 -8.36 -22.17 -22.26
N THR A 256 -8.57 -23.45 -21.97
CA THR A 256 -7.87 -24.57 -22.61
C THR A 256 -8.33 -24.86 -24.04
N SER A 257 -9.25 -24.05 -24.61
CA SER A 257 -9.64 -24.16 -26.02
C SER A 257 -8.71 -23.39 -26.98
N LYS A 258 -7.84 -22.52 -26.44
CA LYS A 258 -6.86 -21.76 -27.22
C LYS A 258 -5.62 -22.60 -27.55
N GLU A 259 -4.84 -22.10 -28.50
CA GLU A 259 -3.50 -22.63 -28.79
C GLU A 259 -2.63 -22.64 -27.53
N ILE A 260 -1.75 -23.64 -27.42
CA ILE A 260 -0.91 -23.86 -26.24
C ILE A 260 -0.04 -22.63 -25.95
N ASP A 261 0.56 -22.03 -26.99
CA ASP A 261 1.44 -20.87 -26.85
C ASP A 261 0.69 -19.65 -26.30
N GLU A 262 -0.52 -19.39 -26.80
CA GLU A 262 -1.37 -18.30 -26.29
C GLU A 262 -1.75 -18.51 -24.82
N THR A 263 -2.04 -19.77 -24.47
CA THR A 263 -2.38 -20.17 -23.11
C THR A 263 -1.20 -19.94 -22.16
N ILE A 264 0.00 -20.37 -22.55
CA ILE A 264 1.24 -20.18 -21.77
C ILE A 264 1.52 -18.70 -21.58
N VAL A 265 1.42 -17.88 -22.64
CA VAL A 265 1.63 -16.42 -22.56
C VAL A 265 0.63 -15.77 -21.59
N SER A 266 -0.64 -16.16 -21.63
CA SER A 266 -1.64 -15.65 -20.70
C SER A 266 -1.32 -15.99 -19.25
N VAL A 267 -0.90 -17.23 -18.97
CA VAL A 267 -0.51 -17.67 -17.62
C VAL A 267 0.72 -16.90 -17.14
N LEU A 268 1.74 -16.72 -17.98
CA LEU A 268 2.95 -15.96 -17.66
C LEU A 268 2.65 -14.49 -17.31
N ASN A 269 1.73 -13.85 -18.02
CA ASN A 269 1.36 -12.45 -17.75
C ASN A 269 0.71 -12.29 -16.36
N ILE A 270 -0.25 -13.14 -16.03
CA ILE A 270 -0.92 -13.12 -14.72
C ILE A 270 0.07 -13.49 -13.61
N MET A 271 0.91 -14.48 -13.85
CA MET A 271 1.90 -14.92 -12.88
C MET A 271 2.95 -13.85 -12.59
N ALA A 272 3.45 -13.13 -13.61
CA ALA A 272 4.36 -12.01 -13.42
C ALA A 272 3.72 -10.88 -12.59
N ALA A 273 2.45 -10.57 -12.84
CA ALA A 273 1.70 -9.56 -12.08
C ALA A 273 1.49 -9.96 -10.61
N CYS A 274 1.18 -11.23 -10.35
CA CYS A 274 1.04 -11.79 -9.00
C CYS A 274 2.39 -11.81 -8.27
N PHE A 275 3.45 -12.24 -8.95
CA PHE A 275 4.80 -12.32 -8.40
C PHE A 275 5.32 -10.95 -7.96
N ALA A 276 5.14 -9.92 -8.78
CA ALA A 276 5.52 -8.55 -8.46
C ALA A 276 4.85 -7.98 -7.19
N ARG A 277 3.79 -8.64 -6.69
CA ARG A 277 2.98 -8.23 -5.54
C ARG A 277 2.94 -9.28 -4.42
N GLU A 278 3.73 -10.35 -4.53
CA GLU A 278 3.74 -11.48 -3.59
C GLU A 278 2.34 -12.09 -3.37
N LEU A 279 1.50 -12.09 -4.41
CA LEU A 279 0.17 -12.69 -4.37
C LEU A 279 0.23 -14.19 -4.72
N PRO A 280 -0.36 -15.08 -3.90
CA PRO A 280 -0.54 -16.47 -4.29
C PRO A 280 -1.37 -16.58 -5.57
N LEU A 281 -0.99 -17.50 -6.45
CA LEU A 281 -1.70 -17.76 -7.70
C LEU A 281 -2.13 -19.23 -7.77
N VAL A 282 -3.42 -19.46 -7.99
CA VAL A 282 -3.97 -20.75 -8.38
C VAL A 282 -4.25 -20.75 -9.87
N VAL A 283 -3.80 -21.77 -10.59
CA VAL A 283 -4.07 -21.91 -12.03
C VAL A 283 -4.80 -23.22 -12.30
N LEU A 284 -6.00 -23.15 -12.88
CA LEU A 284 -6.89 -24.28 -13.13
C LEU A 284 -6.92 -24.62 -14.62
N PHE A 285 -6.62 -25.88 -14.93
CA PHE A 285 -6.65 -26.42 -16.28
C PHE A 285 -7.68 -27.55 -16.40
N ASP A 286 -8.37 -27.58 -17.54
CA ASP A 286 -9.13 -28.75 -17.98
C ASP A 286 -8.16 -29.75 -18.63
N ALA A 287 -7.91 -30.86 -17.93
CA ALA A 287 -6.97 -31.90 -18.33
C ALA A 287 -7.38 -32.58 -19.65
N LEU A 288 -8.68 -32.60 -19.97
CA LEU A 288 -9.19 -33.23 -21.20
C LEU A 288 -8.91 -32.39 -22.45
N LYS A 289 -8.61 -31.10 -22.28
CA LYS A 289 -8.41 -30.15 -23.39
C LYS A 289 -6.99 -29.62 -23.50
N PHE A 290 -6.23 -29.63 -22.40
CA PHE A 290 -4.88 -29.10 -22.36
C PHE A 290 -3.83 -30.20 -22.29
N ASN A 291 -3.09 -30.40 -23.38
CA ASN A 291 -1.99 -31.36 -23.47
C ASN A 291 -0.60 -30.78 -23.15
N GLY A 292 -0.52 -29.50 -22.75
CA GLY A 292 0.74 -28.81 -22.46
C GLY A 292 1.22 -28.89 -21.00
N LEU A 293 0.66 -29.79 -20.18
CA LEU A 293 0.94 -29.84 -18.74
C LEU A 293 2.43 -30.08 -18.44
N GLU A 294 3.09 -30.96 -19.21
CA GLU A 294 4.53 -31.22 -19.04
C GLU A 294 5.38 -30.00 -19.39
N GLN A 295 4.99 -29.23 -20.42
CA GLN A 295 5.67 -27.97 -20.76
C GLN A 295 5.50 -26.93 -19.66
N LEU A 296 4.31 -26.84 -19.03
CA LEU A 296 4.11 -25.98 -17.86
C LEU A 296 4.96 -26.43 -16.67
N LYS A 297 5.04 -27.74 -16.40
CA LYS A 297 5.90 -28.27 -15.33
C LYS A 297 7.35 -27.86 -15.55
N ASP A 298 7.86 -27.99 -16.76
CA ASP A 298 9.23 -27.59 -17.11
C ASP A 298 9.46 -26.08 -16.96
N ILE A 299 8.52 -25.25 -17.44
CA ILE A 299 8.61 -23.78 -17.38
C ILE A 299 8.54 -23.30 -15.92
N PHE A 300 7.63 -23.86 -15.14
CA PHE A 300 7.29 -23.33 -13.82
C PHE A 300 7.95 -24.07 -12.66
N GLN A 301 8.71 -25.15 -12.90
CA GLN A 301 9.35 -25.94 -11.84
C GLN A 301 10.09 -25.11 -10.79
N LYS A 302 10.80 -24.06 -11.22
CA LYS A 302 11.59 -23.16 -10.35
C LYS A 302 10.73 -22.14 -9.59
N GLU A 303 9.58 -21.78 -10.14
CA GLU A 303 8.70 -20.72 -9.61
C GLU A 303 7.54 -21.29 -8.77
N CYS A 304 7.12 -22.53 -9.03
CA CYS A 304 6.10 -23.26 -8.25
C CYS A 304 6.49 -23.43 -6.77
N GLY A 305 7.78 -23.43 -6.44
CA GLY A 305 8.25 -23.65 -5.06
C GLY A 305 8.03 -22.47 -4.11
N LYS A 306 7.45 -21.36 -4.58
CA LYS A 306 7.34 -20.15 -3.77
C LYS A 306 5.91 -19.63 -3.60
N PHE A 307 5.10 -19.53 -4.67
CA PHE A 307 3.79 -18.83 -4.59
C PHE A 307 2.68 -19.34 -5.54
N ALA A 308 2.89 -20.43 -6.30
CA ALA A 308 1.92 -20.88 -7.30
C ALA A 308 1.44 -22.32 -7.09
N TYR A 309 0.14 -22.52 -7.28
CA TYR A 309 -0.59 -23.77 -7.08
C TYR A 309 -1.35 -24.13 -8.37
N PHE A 310 -0.88 -25.14 -9.08
CA PHE A 310 -1.43 -25.57 -10.36
C PHE A 310 -2.36 -26.76 -10.14
N VAL A 311 -3.55 -26.72 -10.73
CA VAL A 311 -4.57 -27.76 -10.57
C VAL A 311 -5.08 -28.19 -11.93
N THR A 312 -5.10 -29.49 -12.16
CA THR A 312 -5.80 -30.09 -13.29
C THR A 312 -7.11 -30.72 -12.81
N CYS A 313 -8.15 -30.63 -13.64
CA CYS A 313 -9.42 -31.30 -13.40
C CYS A 313 -10.01 -31.83 -14.71
N ASP A 314 -10.86 -32.84 -14.63
CA ASP A 314 -11.56 -33.39 -15.80
C ASP A 314 -12.76 -32.51 -16.15
N GLY A 315 -12.67 -31.73 -17.23
CA GLY A 315 -13.76 -30.92 -17.74
C GLY A 315 -13.91 -29.56 -17.04
N LYS A 316 -15.16 -29.08 -16.94
CA LYS A 316 -15.46 -27.77 -16.33
C LYS A 316 -15.29 -27.83 -14.81
N PRO A 317 -14.84 -26.73 -14.16
CA PRO A 317 -14.78 -26.67 -12.70
C PRO A 317 -16.13 -26.97 -12.06
N THR A 318 -16.09 -27.71 -10.95
CA THR A 318 -17.27 -28.01 -10.13
C THR A 318 -17.24 -27.21 -8.84
N LYS A 319 -18.38 -27.14 -8.16
CA LYS A 319 -18.49 -26.51 -6.84
C LYS A 319 -17.58 -27.18 -5.80
N ASP A 320 -17.51 -28.51 -5.78
CA ASP A 320 -16.63 -29.23 -4.84
C ASP A 320 -15.15 -28.87 -5.08
N LEU A 321 -14.72 -28.88 -6.35
CA LEU A 321 -13.38 -28.44 -6.73
C LEU A 321 -13.10 -27.00 -6.25
N GLY A 322 -14.04 -26.08 -6.44
CA GLY A 322 -13.95 -24.72 -5.91
C GLY A 322 -13.67 -24.68 -4.40
N ALA A 323 -14.38 -25.50 -3.62
CA ALA A 323 -14.21 -25.58 -2.17
C ALA A 323 -12.82 -26.08 -1.77
N LYS A 324 -12.31 -27.10 -2.48
CA LYS A 324 -10.98 -27.68 -2.25
C LYS A 324 -9.88 -26.69 -2.61
N ILE A 325 -10.00 -25.98 -3.73
CA ILE A 325 -9.06 -24.96 -4.17
C ILE A 325 -9.00 -23.80 -3.18
N ALA A 326 -10.16 -23.28 -2.76
CA ALA A 326 -10.21 -22.18 -1.78
C ALA A 326 -9.47 -22.58 -0.51
N GLN A 327 -9.76 -23.77 0.01
CA GLN A 327 -9.11 -24.26 1.23
C GLN A 327 -7.61 -24.45 1.03
N ALA A 328 -7.19 -25.08 -0.06
CA ALA A 328 -5.79 -25.27 -0.40
C ALA A 328 -5.02 -23.95 -0.51
N ALA A 329 -5.62 -22.92 -1.11
CA ALA A 329 -5.02 -21.60 -1.22
C ALA A 329 -4.94 -20.88 0.14
N ILE A 330 -5.99 -20.99 0.97
CA ILE A 330 -5.98 -20.47 2.36
C ILE A 330 -4.87 -21.13 3.19
N ASP A 331 -4.67 -22.43 3.00
CA ASP A 331 -3.63 -23.22 3.67
C ASP A 331 -2.22 -22.95 3.11
N GLY A 332 -2.10 -22.14 2.05
CA GLY A 332 -0.82 -21.78 1.43
C GLY A 332 -0.16 -22.92 0.64
N LYS A 333 -0.95 -23.83 0.07
CA LYS A 333 -0.42 -24.91 -0.77
C LYS A 333 0.24 -24.34 -2.03
N VAL A 334 1.30 -25.03 -2.47
CA VAL A 334 2.07 -24.72 -3.69
C VAL A 334 2.42 -26.02 -4.42
N GLY A 335 2.71 -25.94 -5.72
CA GLY A 335 3.05 -27.10 -6.56
C GLY A 335 1.92 -27.54 -7.50
N PHE A 336 2.06 -28.73 -8.08
CA PHE A 336 1.11 -29.30 -9.03
C PHE A 336 0.21 -30.32 -8.35
N TYR A 337 -1.08 -30.25 -8.68
CA TYR A 337 -2.09 -31.13 -8.14
C TYR A 337 -3.07 -31.55 -9.22
N GLU A 338 -3.65 -32.71 -9.01
CA GLU A 338 -4.70 -33.28 -9.84
C GLU A 338 -5.96 -33.45 -8.98
N TYR A 339 -7.08 -32.98 -9.50
CA TYR A 339 -8.39 -33.22 -8.91
C TYR A 339 -9.10 -34.36 -9.63
N THR A 340 -9.18 -35.51 -8.97
CA THR A 340 -9.84 -36.72 -9.47
C THR A 340 -10.71 -37.33 -8.37
N ALA A 341 -11.93 -37.75 -8.73
CA ALA A 341 -12.86 -38.43 -7.83
C ALA A 341 -13.15 -37.70 -6.49
N GLY A 342 -13.20 -36.35 -6.48
CA GLY A 342 -13.49 -35.57 -5.27
C GLY A 342 -12.27 -35.31 -4.36
N GLU A 343 -11.09 -35.75 -4.79
CA GLU A 343 -9.84 -35.57 -4.05
C GLU A 343 -8.86 -34.72 -4.84
N LEU A 344 -8.13 -33.87 -4.12
CA LEU A 344 -7.04 -33.08 -4.66
C LEU A 344 -5.71 -33.72 -4.24
N LYS A 345 -5.02 -34.35 -5.19
CA LYS A 345 -3.78 -35.09 -4.98
C LYS A 345 -2.59 -34.32 -5.52
N GLN A 346 -1.49 -34.28 -4.78
CA GLN A 346 -0.25 -33.65 -5.23
C GLN A 346 0.46 -34.58 -6.24
N LEU A 347 0.97 -34.00 -7.32
CA LEU A 347 1.69 -34.69 -8.39
C LEU A 347 3.20 -34.71 -8.16
#